data_AF-A0A0N1CK57-F1
#
_entry.id   AF-A0A0N1CK57-F1
#
_cell.length_a   1.000
_cell.length_b   1.000
_cell.length_c   1.000
_cell.angle_alpha   90.00
_cell.angle_beta   90.00
_cell.angle_gamma   90.00
#
_symmetry.space_group_name_H-M   'P 1'
#
loop_
_entity.id
_entity.type
_entity.pdbx_description
1 polymer ?
#
loop_
_entity_poly.entity_id
_entity_poly.type
_entity_poly.pdbx_seq_one_letter_code
_entity_poly.pdbx_strand_id
1 'polypeptide(L)'
;MKKKSLLIGLSLATGFVSSILLKKEKQKQEIRQNFIGKWQFTLKMNKPVIVDITADYTLLIEEKLIPTTIVELTPTRLVLLDSFGYHLIFEQKGAVITLYDEAEDTHYSLKKM
;
A
#
# COMPACT_ATOMS: atom_id res chain seq x y z
N MET A 1 -37.18 -46.11 27.22
CA MET A 1 -35.99 -45.57 26.52
C MET A 1 -36.08 -44.05 26.50
N LYS A 2 -34.93 -43.36 26.68
CA LYS A 2 -34.67 -41.90 26.72
C LYS A 2 -35.37 -41.17 25.54
N LYS A 3 -35.69 -39.85 25.51
CA LYS A 3 -34.82 -38.64 25.60
C LYS A 3 -35.71 -37.38 25.80
N LYS A 4 -35.43 -36.54 26.81
CA LYS A 4 -34.79 -35.20 26.75
C LYS A 4 -35.71 -34.01 26.42
N SER A 5 -36.15 -33.36 27.51
CA SER A 5 -36.32 -31.91 27.61
C SER A 5 -34.99 -31.21 27.28
N LEU A 6 -35.04 -30.07 26.56
CA LEU A 6 -34.51 -28.78 27.00
C LEU A 6 -34.72 -27.71 25.93
N LEU A 7 -35.53 -26.70 26.25
CA LEU A 7 -35.58 -25.42 25.56
C LEU A 7 -34.34 -24.61 25.98
N ILE A 8 -33.51 -24.18 25.02
CA ILE A 8 -32.49 -23.12 25.17
C ILE A 8 -32.56 -22.37 23.84
N GLY A 9 -33.09 -21.15 23.75
CA GLY A 9 -32.66 -19.96 24.48
C GLY A 9 -31.95 -19.03 23.48
N LEU A 10 -32.68 -18.56 22.46
CA LEU A 10 -32.16 -17.66 21.43
C LEU A 10 -32.21 -16.22 21.97
N SER A 11 -31.29 -15.87 22.86
CA SER A 11 -31.11 -14.47 23.28
C SER A 11 -30.22 -13.78 22.24
N LEU A 12 -30.78 -12.87 21.45
CA LEU A 12 -30.04 -11.90 20.66
C LEU A 12 -29.33 -10.94 21.63
N ALA A 13 -28.14 -11.32 22.08
CA ALA A 13 -27.18 -10.36 22.61
C ALA A 13 -26.52 -9.64 21.43
N THR A 14 -27.22 -8.69 20.80
CA THR A 14 -26.63 -7.69 19.91
C THR A 14 -25.84 -6.68 20.77
N GLY A 15 -24.76 -7.16 21.38
CA GLY A 15 -23.85 -6.36 22.18
C GLY A 15 -22.67 -5.90 21.32
N PHE A 16 -22.62 -4.61 21.01
CA PHE A 16 -21.41 -3.82 20.74
C PHE A 16 -20.18 -4.55 20.16
N VAL A 17 -20.25 -5.09 18.94
CA VAL A 17 -19.06 -5.57 18.19
C VAL A 17 -18.65 -4.59 17.08
N SER A 18 -18.92 -3.30 17.23
CA SER A 18 -18.63 -2.32 16.16
C SER A 18 -17.17 -1.86 16.14
N SER A 19 -16.49 -1.81 17.30
CA SER A 19 -15.17 -1.19 17.41
C SER A 19 -14.02 -2.00 16.78
N ILE A 20 -14.08 -3.33 16.79
CA ILE A 20 -13.00 -4.18 16.27
C ILE A 20 -13.02 -4.26 14.73
N LEU A 21 -14.21 -4.28 14.12
CA LEU A 21 -14.36 -4.27 12.66
C LEU A 21 -14.00 -2.89 12.06
N LEU A 22 -14.44 -1.79 12.69
CA LEU A 22 -14.08 -0.42 12.28
C LEU A 22 -12.58 -0.14 12.37
N LYS A 23 -11.89 -0.69 13.39
CA LYS A 23 -10.43 -0.50 13.54
C LYS A 23 -9.65 -1.21 12.42
N LYS A 24 -10.14 -2.36 11.94
CA LYS A 24 -9.51 -3.13 10.86
C LYS A 24 -9.65 -2.44 9.51
N GLU A 25 -10.80 -1.82 9.23
CA GLU A 25 -11.03 -1.02 8.02
C GLU A 25 -10.16 0.24 8.02
N LYS A 26 -10.14 1.01 9.13
CA LYS A 26 -9.27 2.20 9.26
C LYS A 26 -7.80 1.85 9.09
N GLN A 27 -7.33 0.78 9.72
CA GLN A 27 -5.95 0.33 9.58
C GLN A 27 -5.65 -0.09 8.13
N LYS A 28 -6.54 -0.84 7.47
CA LYS A 28 -6.39 -1.22 6.05
C LYS A 28 -6.41 -0.01 5.10
N GLN A 29 -7.03 1.09 5.51
CA GLN A 29 -7.13 2.32 4.73
C GLN A 29 -5.94 3.27 4.97
N GLU A 30 -5.41 3.34 6.19
CA GLU A 30 -4.16 4.03 6.51
C GLU A 30 -2.95 3.36 5.83
N ILE A 31 -2.89 2.02 5.86
CA ILE A 31 -1.86 1.22 5.17
C ILE A 31 -1.77 1.59 3.68
N ARG A 32 -2.89 2.00 3.10
CA ARG A 32 -2.96 2.32 1.68
C ARG A 32 -2.42 3.69 1.32
N GLN A 33 -2.33 4.64 2.26
CA GLN A 33 -2.11 6.05 1.92
C GLN A 33 -0.65 6.52 1.95
N ASN A 34 0.27 5.72 2.48
CA ASN A 34 1.64 6.20 2.71
C ASN A 34 2.41 6.49 1.42
N PHE A 35 2.14 5.75 0.35
CA PHE A 35 2.81 5.91 -0.95
C PHE A 35 2.05 6.81 -1.93
N ILE A 36 0.76 7.08 -1.67
CA ILE A 36 -0.07 7.86 -2.60
C ILE A 36 0.36 9.33 -2.58
N GLY A 37 0.53 9.91 -3.77
CA GLY A 37 0.84 11.31 -4.00
C GLY A 37 2.00 11.52 -4.97
N LYS A 38 2.40 12.80 -5.10
CA LYS A 38 3.54 13.22 -5.91
C LYS A 38 4.82 13.22 -5.08
N TRP A 39 5.83 12.62 -5.66
CA TRP A 39 7.17 12.46 -5.11
C TRP A 39 8.18 12.99 -6.12
N GLN A 40 9.30 13.48 -5.62
CA GLN A 40 10.42 13.91 -6.44
C GLN A 40 11.67 13.17 -5.99
N PHE A 41 12.45 12.67 -6.95
CA PHE A 41 13.81 12.20 -6.71
C PHE A 41 14.77 12.79 -7.75
N THR A 42 16.07 12.68 -7.49
CA THR A 42 17.11 13.19 -8.40
C THR A 42 17.88 12.03 -9.00
N LEU A 43 17.91 11.95 -10.33
CA LEU A 43 18.75 10.98 -11.05
C LEU A 43 20.24 11.29 -10.87
N LYS A 44 21.11 10.31 -11.18
CA LYS A 44 22.57 10.47 -11.16
C LYS A 44 23.08 11.69 -11.96
N MET A 45 22.31 12.14 -12.96
CA MET A 45 22.63 13.31 -13.80
C MET A 45 22.11 14.65 -13.24
N ASN A 46 21.73 14.73 -11.96
CA ASN A 46 21.15 15.93 -11.33
C ASN A 46 19.83 16.43 -11.95
N LYS A 47 19.14 15.58 -12.73
CA LYS A 47 17.80 15.90 -13.25
C LYS A 47 16.75 15.50 -12.21
N PRO A 48 15.88 16.41 -11.75
CA PRO A 48 14.75 16.06 -10.91
C PRO A 48 13.71 15.31 -11.73
N VAL A 49 13.21 14.21 -11.18
CA VAL A 49 12.16 13.37 -11.77
C VAL A 49 10.98 13.35 -10.81
N ILE A 50 9.78 13.53 -11.36
CA ILE A 50 8.53 13.49 -10.61
C ILE A 50 7.89 12.12 -10.79
N VAL A 51 7.52 11.50 -9.68
CA VAL A 51 6.76 10.25 -9.61
C VAL A 51 5.42 10.56 -8.98
N ASP A 52 4.34 10.15 -9.63
CA ASP A 52 2.99 10.21 -9.08
C ASP A 52 2.48 8.80 -8.86
N ILE A 53 2.02 8.52 -7.64
CA ILE A 53 1.34 7.28 -7.29
C ILE A 53 -0.09 7.65 -6.96
N THR A 54 -1.01 7.27 -7.84
CA THR A 54 -2.43 7.59 -7.70
C THR A 54 -3.09 6.72 -6.63
N ALA A 55 -4.36 7.01 -6.30
CA ALA A 55 -5.10 6.27 -5.28
C ALA A 55 -5.35 4.79 -5.61
N ASP A 56 -5.28 4.44 -6.90
CA ASP A 56 -5.34 3.09 -7.44
C ASP A 56 -3.96 2.43 -7.61
N TYR A 57 -2.88 3.06 -7.11
CA TYR A 57 -1.47 2.64 -7.27
C TYR A 57 -0.98 2.58 -8.70
N THR A 58 -1.60 3.38 -9.58
CA THR A 58 -1.06 3.59 -10.90
C THR A 58 0.15 4.49 -10.79
N LEU A 59 1.24 4.08 -11.45
CA LEU A 59 2.51 4.80 -11.46
C LEU A 59 2.57 5.74 -12.67
N LEU A 60 2.83 7.02 -12.43
CA LEU A 60 3.18 7.97 -13.47
C LEU A 60 4.58 8.53 -13.20
N ILE A 61 5.43 8.54 -14.21
CA ILE A 61 6.77 9.15 -14.14
C ILE A 61 6.81 10.27 -15.18
N GLU A 62 7.14 11.49 -14.75
CA GLU A 62 7.09 12.68 -15.61
C GLU A 62 5.74 12.80 -16.36
N GLU A 63 4.62 12.59 -15.65
CA GLU A 63 3.24 12.59 -16.18
C GLU A 63 2.91 11.47 -17.18
N LYS A 64 3.87 10.60 -17.50
CA LYS A 64 3.66 9.44 -18.35
C LYS A 64 3.23 8.23 -17.53
N LEU A 65 2.11 7.64 -17.92
CA LEU A 65 1.63 6.39 -17.36
C LEU A 65 2.65 5.26 -17.58
N ILE A 66 3.05 4.61 -16.49
CA ILE A 66 3.91 3.42 -16.52
C ILE A 66 3.03 2.20 -16.21
N PRO A 67 2.79 1.31 -17.18
CA PRO A 67 2.01 0.11 -16.94
C PRO A 67 2.75 -0.78 -15.94
N THR A 68 2.14 -0.95 -14.77
CA THR A 68 2.71 -1.73 -13.66
C THR A 68 1.65 -2.63 -13.03
N THR A 69 2.09 -3.71 -12.41
CA THR A 69 1.25 -4.60 -11.61
C THR A 69 1.72 -4.58 -10.16
N ILE A 70 0.79 -4.50 -9.22
CA ILE A 70 1.12 -4.57 -7.79
C ILE A 70 1.49 -6.01 -7.44
N VAL A 71 2.74 -6.23 -7.02
CA VAL A 71 3.23 -7.52 -6.52
C VAL A 71 3.05 -7.62 -5.01
N GLU A 72 3.36 -6.53 -4.29
CA GLU A 72 3.28 -6.48 -2.84
C GLU A 72 2.79 -5.11 -2.39
N LEU A 73 1.86 -5.08 -1.44
CA LEU A 73 1.37 -3.86 -0.81
C LEU A 73 1.23 -4.09 0.69
N THR A 74 2.10 -3.46 1.46
CA THR A 74 2.15 -3.48 2.92
C THR A 74 2.23 -2.03 3.46
N PRO A 75 2.10 -1.81 4.78
CA PRO A 75 2.16 -0.46 5.36
C PRO A 75 3.47 0.28 5.10
N THR A 76 4.56 -0.47 4.89
CA THR A 76 5.92 0.06 4.77
C THR A 76 6.57 -0.28 3.44
N ARG A 77 5.89 -0.99 2.55
CA ARG A 77 6.47 -1.46 1.29
C ARG A 77 5.41 -1.58 0.19
N LEU A 78 5.70 -1.00 -0.97
CA LEU A 78 4.95 -1.14 -2.21
C LEU A 78 5.91 -1.67 -3.27
N VAL A 79 5.60 -2.83 -3.85
CA VAL A 79 6.38 -3.43 -4.93
C VAL A 79 5.51 -3.45 -6.18
N LEU A 80 5.99 -2.79 -7.22
CA LEU A 80 5.39 -2.76 -8.55
C LEU A 80 6.27 -3.55 -9.51
N LEU A 81 5.67 -4.33 -10.40
CA LEU A 81 6.33 -4.98 -11.52
C LEU A 81 6.02 -4.20 -12.79
N ASP A 82 7.05 -3.77 -13.52
CA ASP A 82 6.87 -3.07 -14.78
C ASP A 82 6.59 -4.02 -15.97
N SER A 83 6.37 -3.46 -17.16
CA SER A 83 6.15 -4.24 -18.38
C SER A 83 7.36 -5.03 -18.86
N PHE A 84 8.56 -4.73 -18.37
CA PHE A 84 9.81 -5.39 -18.73
C PHE A 84 10.18 -6.51 -17.76
N GLY A 85 9.46 -6.65 -16.65
CA GLY A 85 9.69 -7.67 -15.63
C GLY A 85 10.61 -7.22 -14.50
N TYR A 86 10.88 -5.92 -14.36
CA TYR A 86 11.68 -5.36 -13.28
C TYR A 86 10.80 -4.84 -12.13
N HIS A 87 11.30 -5.01 -10.91
CA HIS A 87 10.63 -4.53 -9.71
C HIS A 87 11.03 -3.08 -9.38
N LEU A 88 10.00 -2.27 -9.13
CA LEU A 88 10.11 -0.95 -8.52
C LEU A 88 9.64 -1.06 -7.07
N ILE A 89 10.56 -0.90 -6.13
CA ILE A 89 10.35 -1.16 -4.71
C ILE A 89 10.35 0.17 -3.95
N PHE A 90 9.17 0.59 -3.51
CA PHE A 90 8.98 1.74 -2.63
C PHE A 90 8.98 1.25 -1.18
N GLU A 91 9.90 1.75 -0.37
CA GLU A 91 10.02 1.41 1.05
C GLU A 91 9.92 2.65 1.92
N GLN A 92 9.13 2.56 2.98
CA GLN A 92 9.08 3.58 4.02
C GLN A 92 10.01 3.19 5.17
N LYS A 93 11.03 4.01 5.40
CA LYS A 93 11.99 3.88 6.51
C LYS A 93 11.82 5.07 7.45
N GLY A 94 10.94 4.91 8.43
CA GLY A 94 10.55 5.97 9.35
C GLY A 94 9.76 7.08 8.64
N ALA A 95 10.36 8.27 8.53
CA ALA A 95 9.77 9.42 7.84
C ALA A 95 10.22 9.58 6.38
N VAL A 96 11.17 8.76 5.92
CA VAL A 96 11.71 8.82 4.56
C VAL A 96 11.14 7.68 3.73
N ILE A 97 10.82 7.97 2.47
CA ILE A 97 10.45 6.95 1.49
C ILE A 97 11.59 6.84 0.47
N THR A 98 11.96 5.62 0.14
CA THR A 98 13.00 5.30 -0.84
C THR A 98 12.41 4.47 -1.97
N LEU A 99 12.88 4.70 -3.19
CA LEU A 99 12.59 3.89 -4.36
C LEU A 99 13.85 3.11 -4.73
N TYR A 100 13.76 1.79 -4.84
CA TYR A 100 14.77 0.97 -5.49
C TYR A 100 14.26 0.57 -6.88
N ASP A 101 15.11 0.83 -7.89
CA ASP A 101 14.89 0.42 -9.27
C ASP A 101 15.81 -0.78 -9.57
N GLU A 102 15.21 -1.95 -9.79
CA GLU A 102 15.94 -3.19 -10.10
C GLU A 102 16.65 -3.13 -11.45
N ALA A 103 16.11 -2.42 -12.45
CA ALA A 103 16.73 -2.32 -13.77
C ALA A 103 18.05 -1.54 -13.73
N GLU A 104 18.13 -0.52 -12.88
CA GLU A 104 19.32 0.33 -12.71
C GLU A 104 20.19 -0.05 -11.50
N ASP A 105 19.76 -1.04 -10.71
CA ASP A 105 20.33 -1.42 -9.42
C ASP A 105 20.65 -0.20 -8.53
N THR A 106 19.70 0.74 -8.44
CA THR A 106 19.93 2.05 -7.81
C THR A 106 18.81 2.41 -6.85
N HIS A 107 19.19 3.04 -5.73
CA HIS A 107 18.27 3.57 -4.73
C HIS A 107 18.14 5.09 -4.85
N TYR A 108 16.91 5.57 -4.79
CA TYR A 108 16.52 6.97 -4.87
C TYR A 108 15.79 7.38 -3.59
N SER A 109 16.17 8.51 -3.00
CA SER A 109 15.42 9.10 -1.89
C SER A 109 14.28 9.95 -2.43
N LEU A 110 13.05 9.62 -2.06
CA LEU A 110 11.86 10.33 -2.50
C LEU A 110 11.53 11.46 -1.52
N LYS A 111 11.36 12.65 -2.06
CA LYS A 111 10.87 13.83 -1.34
C LYS A 111 9.42 14.07 -1.72
N LYS A 112 8.54 14.16 -0.72
CA LYS A 112 7.14 14.52 -0.94
C LYS A 112 7.04 15.97 -1.42
N MET A 113 6.21 16.22 -2.43
CA MET A 113 5.90 17.57 -2.94
C MET A 113 4.72 18.21 -2.20
#